data_AF-Q7VLB6-F1
#
_entry.id   AF-Q7VLB6-F1
#
_cell.length_a   1.000
_cell.length_b   1.000
_cell.length_c   1.000
_cell.angle_alpha   90.00
_cell.angle_beta   90.00
_cell.angle_gamma   90.00
#
_symmetry.space_group_name_H-M   'P 1'
#
loop_
_entity.id
_entity.type
_entity.pdbx_description
1 polymer ?
#
loop_
_entity_poly.entity_id
_entity_poly.type
_entity_poly.pdbx_seq_one_letter_code
_entity_poly.pdbx_strand_id
1 'polypeptide(L)'
;MYQFFSHINPFGKVYDLPPLTTTETTMQKLTLDYIKSLIVNADYQRFGDTLTVCVLTLKNGFTVTGESACINKADFNADIGQKIAYDNAVEKIWQLEGYLAVQRKYEAAL
;
A
#
# COMPACT_ATOMS: atom_id res chain seq x y z
N MET A 1 3.86 -5.04 -21.29
CA MET A 1 4.72 -3.93 -21.77
C MET A 1 5.31 -3.27 -20.53
N TYR A 2 6.41 -3.83 -20.03
CA TYR A 2 7.20 -3.22 -18.95
C TYR A 2 7.79 -1.93 -19.50
N GLN A 3 7.57 -0.78 -18.84
CA GLN A 3 8.46 0.35 -19.10
C GLN A 3 9.86 -0.06 -18.62
N PHE A 4 10.79 -0.02 -19.56
CA PHE A 4 12.21 -0.26 -19.34
C PHE A 4 12.69 0.79 -18.33
N PHE A 5 12.83 0.40 -17.06
CA PHE A 5 13.56 1.22 -16.10
C PHE A 5 15.06 1.05 -16.40
N SER A 6 15.58 1.65 -17.46
CA SER A 6 17.01 1.75 -17.76
C SER A 6 17.80 2.62 -16.77
N HIS A 7 17.24 2.88 -15.57
CA HIS A 7 17.66 3.88 -14.59
C HIS A 7 17.61 3.33 -13.15
N ILE A 8 17.26 2.05 -12.94
CA ILE A 8 17.27 1.45 -11.59
C ILE A 8 18.71 1.35 -11.13
N ASN A 9 19.12 2.34 -10.34
CA ASN A 9 20.33 2.30 -9.53
C ASN A 9 19.91 1.91 -8.10
N PRO A 10 20.52 0.89 -7.49
CA PRO A 10 20.17 0.43 -6.15
C PRO A 10 20.42 1.55 -5.13
N PHE A 11 19.54 1.66 -4.12
CA PHE A 11 19.61 2.51 -2.92
C PHE A 11 20.87 3.40 -2.81
N GLY A 12 20.76 4.70 -3.13
CA GLY A 12 21.92 5.59 -2.96
C GLY A 12 21.90 7.00 -3.59
N LYS A 13 20.84 7.43 -4.28
CA LYS A 13 20.70 8.84 -4.72
C LYS A 13 19.43 9.49 -4.21
N VAL A 14 19.49 10.82 -4.07
CA VAL A 14 18.40 11.70 -3.64
C VAL A 14 17.23 11.51 -4.59
N TYR A 15 16.06 11.18 -4.05
CA TYR A 15 14.81 11.22 -4.80
C TYR A 15 14.28 12.65 -4.72
N ASP A 16 14.09 13.29 -5.88
CA ASP A 16 13.33 14.53 -5.97
C ASP A 16 11.86 14.18 -5.68
N LEU A 17 11.50 14.17 -4.40
CA LEU A 17 10.11 14.01 -4.00
C LEU A 17 9.36 15.23 -4.55
N PRO A 18 8.25 15.03 -5.31
CA PRO A 18 7.42 16.15 -5.67
C PRO A 18 6.97 16.86 -4.38
N PRO A 19 6.94 18.20 -4.36
CA PRO A 19 6.53 18.93 -3.17
C PRO A 19 5.17 18.40 -2.72
N LEU A 20 5.04 18.06 -1.43
CA LEU A 20 3.76 17.65 -0.88
C LEU A 20 2.79 18.83 -1.08
N THR A 21 1.83 18.70 -2.00
CA THR A 21 0.81 19.73 -2.20
C THR A 21 -0.02 19.85 -0.93
N THR A 22 0.20 20.94 -0.19
CA THR A 22 -0.47 21.24 1.07
C THR A 22 -1.91 21.65 0.82
N THR A 23 -2.80 20.67 0.68
CA THR A 23 -4.23 20.92 0.90
C THR A 23 -4.46 20.98 2.40
N GLU A 24 -4.82 22.16 2.93
CA GLU A 24 -5.18 22.34 4.35
C GLU A 24 -6.16 21.24 4.78
N THR A 25 -5.69 20.36 5.65
CA THR A 25 -6.49 19.25 6.17
C THR A 25 -6.66 19.47 7.67
N THR A 26 -7.86 19.91 8.05
CA THR A 26 -8.32 19.86 9.44
C THR A 26 -8.10 18.45 9.97
N MET A 27 -7.56 18.31 11.19
CA MET A 27 -7.02 17.05 11.73
C MET A 27 -8.05 15.90 11.65
N GLN A 28 -8.05 15.17 10.54
CA GLN A 28 -8.92 14.03 10.32
C GLN A 28 -8.31 12.85 11.06
N LYS A 29 -9.05 12.31 12.04
CA LYS A 29 -8.71 11.01 12.63
C LYS A 29 -8.62 10.00 11.49
N LEU A 30 -7.53 9.25 11.44
CA LEU A 30 -7.41 8.16 10.47
C LEU A 30 -8.46 7.10 10.82
N THR A 31 -9.46 6.95 9.96
CA THR A 31 -10.52 5.95 10.12
C THR A 31 -10.37 4.86 9.08
N LEU A 32 -10.87 3.67 9.38
CA LEU A 32 -10.87 2.56 8.43
C LEU A 32 -11.64 2.91 7.16
N ASP A 33 -12.75 3.65 7.29
CA ASP A 33 -13.55 4.09 6.14
C ASP A 33 -12.76 5.04 5.23
N TYR A 34 -11.98 5.96 5.81
CA TYR A 34 -11.09 6.82 5.05
C TYR A 34 -10.05 5.99 4.30
N ILE A 35 -9.34 5.08 4.99
CA ILE A 35 -8.34 4.21 4.36
C ILE A 35 -8.94 3.39 3.21
N LYS A 36 -10.10 2.76 3.43
CA LYS A 36 -10.80 2.01 2.40
C LYS A 36 -11.25 2.89 1.24
N SER A 37 -11.62 4.14 1.50
CA SER A 37 -11.99 5.09 0.46
C SER A 37 -10.84 5.48 -0.47
N LEU A 38 -9.58 5.27 -0.07
CA LEU A 38 -8.41 5.53 -0.91
C LEU A 38 -8.18 4.42 -1.96
N ILE A 39 -8.73 3.23 -1.76
CA ILE A 39 -8.53 2.07 -2.61
C ILE A 39 -9.48 2.15 -3.81
N VAL A 40 -8.92 2.06 -5.01
CA VAL A 40 -9.68 2.08 -6.28
C VAL A 40 -9.84 0.68 -6.85
N ASN A 41 -8.84 -0.17 -6.67
CA ASN A 41 -8.83 -1.53 -7.19
C ASN A 41 -8.08 -2.47 -6.23
N ALA A 42 -8.51 -3.73 -6.19
CA ALA A 42 -7.82 -4.81 -5.51
C ALA A 42 -7.67 -6.00 -6.48
N ASP A 43 -6.43 -6.27 -6.87
CA ASP A 43 -6.06 -7.43 -7.69
C ASP A 43 -5.48 -8.52 -6.80
N TYR A 44 -5.72 -9.78 -7.16
CA TYR A 44 -5.22 -10.94 -6.42
C TYR A 44 -4.48 -11.88 -7.35
N GLN A 45 -3.30 -12.29 -6.94
CA GLN A 45 -2.53 -13.31 -7.64
C GLN A 45 -2.13 -14.41 -6.66
N ARG A 46 -2.49 -15.65 -7.00
CA ARG A 46 -1.98 -16.83 -6.32
C ARG A 46 -0.64 -17.23 -6.94
N PHE A 47 0.33 -17.55 -6.10
CA PHE A 47 1.64 -18.07 -6.49
C PHE A 47 1.84 -19.44 -5.87
N GLY A 48 1.88 -20.48 -6.70
CA GLY A 48 1.98 -21.87 -6.22
C GLY A 48 0.75 -22.30 -5.45
N ASP A 49 0.94 -23.08 -4.38
CA ASP A 49 -0.17 -23.73 -3.65
C ASP A 49 -0.56 -23.07 -2.34
N THR A 50 0.23 -22.11 -1.85
CA THR A 50 0.06 -21.57 -0.49
C THR A 50 0.03 -20.04 -0.43
N LEU A 51 0.67 -19.35 -1.38
CA LEU A 51 0.84 -17.90 -1.37
C LEU A 51 -0.25 -17.20 -2.18
N THR A 52 -0.91 -16.22 -1.58
CA THR A 52 -1.77 -15.25 -2.25
C THR A 52 -1.23 -13.85 -1.98
N VAL A 53 -1.07 -13.07 -3.04
CA VAL A 53 -0.69 -11.66 -2.99
C VAL A 53 -1.89 -10.84 -3.42
N CYS A 54 -2.21 -9.82 -2.63
CA CYS A 54 -3.16 -8.77 -2.97
C CYS A 54 -2.37 -7.52 -3.37
N VAL A 55 -2.77 -6.87 -4.45
CA VAL A 55 -2.24 -5.58 -4.90
C VAL A 55 -3.38 -4.58 -4.87
N LEU A 56 -3.28 -3.59 -3.99
CA LEU A 56 -4.21 -2.48 -3.88
C LEU A 56 -3.69 -1.30 -4.68
N THR A 57 -4.50 -0.78 -5.59
CA THR A 57 -4.21 0.47 -6.29
C THR A 57 -4.95 1.62 -5.61
N LEU A 58 -4.21 2.64 -5.19
CA LEU A 58 -4.75 3.82 -4.51
C LEU A 58 -5.11 4.92 -5.49
N LYS A 59 -5.97 5.86 -5.07
CA LYS A 59 -6.41 7.03 -5.85
C LYS A 59 -5.27 7.89 -6.40
N ASN A 60 -4.14 7.94 -5.70
CA ASN A 60 -2.95 8.69 -6.11
C ASN A 60 -2.06 7.90 -7.12
N GLY A 61 -2.47 6.70 -7.54
CA GLY A 61 -1.71 5.83 -8.44
C GLY A 61 -0.64 4.98 -7.74
N PHE A 62 -0.48 5.09 -6.42
CA PHE A 62 0.44 4.25 -5.67
C PHE A 62 -0.15 2.84 -5.48
N THR A 63 0.70 1.82 -5.55
CA THR A 63 0.30 0.42 -5.34
C THR A 63 0.86 -0.10 -4.03
N VAL A 64 0.01 -0.74 -3.23
CA VAL A 64 0.38 -1.37 -1.96
C VAL A 64 0.10 -2.87 -2.05
N THR A 65 1.08 -3.69 -1.72
CA THR A 65 0.92 -5.14 -1.72
C THR A 65 0.63 -5.66 -0.31
N GLY A 66 -0.10 -6.76 -0.22
CA GLY A 66 -0.23 -7.54 1.01
C GLY A 66 -0.20 -9.02 0.66
N GLU A 67 0.29 -9.83 1.59
CA GLU A 67 0.61 -11.22 1.31
C GLU A 67 -0.01 -12.12 2.37
N SER A 68 -0.49 -13.28 1.95
CA SER A 68 -0.89 -14.39 2.84
C SER A 68 -0.22 -15.67 2.38
N ALA A 69 0.29 -16.46 3.31
CA ALA A 69 0.86 -17.77 3.01
C ALA A 69 0.40 -18.79 4.05
N CYS A 70 -0.21 -19.89 3.61
CA CYS A 70 -0.54 -21.00 4.50
C CYS A 70 0.65 -21.95 4.71
N ILE A 71 0.69 -22.60 5.88
CA ILE A 71 1.79 -23.51 6.26
C ILE A 71 1.72 -24.83 5.46
N ASN A 72 0.50 -25.31 5.19
CA ASN A 72 0.26 -26.57 4.51
C ASN A 72 -0.70 -26.37 3.34
N LYS A 73 -0.36 -26.95 2.18
CA LYS A 73 -1.17 -26.89 0.96
C LYS A 73 -2.54 -27.54 1.09
N ALA A 74 -2.67 -28.57 1.95
CA ALA A 74 -3.94 -29.27 2.14
C ALA A 74 -5.00 -28.37 2.82
N ASP A 75 -4.52 -27.39 3.60
CA ASP A 75 -5.36 -26.47 4.36
C ASP A 75 -5.57 -25.13 3.61
N PHE A 76 -5.18 -25.07 2.32
CA PHE A 76 -5.34 -23.86 1.53
C PHE A 76 -6.82 -23.52 1.32
N ASN A 77 -7.17 -22.29 1.65
CA ASN A 77 -8.48 -21.70 1.39
C ASN A 77 -8.29 -20.34 0.70
N ALA A 78 -8.80 -20.22 -0.52
CA ALA A 78 -8.62 -19.03 -1.34
C ALA A 78 -9.26 -17.78 -0.73
N ASP A 79 -10.45 -17.91 -0.14
CA ASP A 79 -11.19 -16.78 0.44
C ASP A 79 -10.48 -16.26 1.68
N ILE A 80 -9.99 -17.17 2.53
CA ILE A 80 -9.20 -16.81 3.72
C ILE A 80 -7.88 -16.14 3.31
N GLY A 81 -7.19 -16.71 2.31
CA GLY A 81 -5.94 -16.15 1.80
C GLY A 81 -6.13 -14.74 1.23
N GLN A 82 -7.13 -14.54 0.37
CA GLN A 82 -7.45 -13.23 -0.19
C GLN A 82 -7.79 -12.22 0.91
N LYS A 83 -8.61 -12.61 1.89
CA LYS A 83 -8.96 -11.73 3.02
C LYS A 83 -7.72 -11.30 3.81
N ILE A 84 -6.85 -12.25 4.17
CA ILE A 84 -5.63 -11.94 4.94
C ILE A 84 -4.69 -11.06 4.12
N ALA A 85 -4.49 -11.37 2.84
CA ALA A 85 -3.65 -10.58 1.95
C ALA A 85 -4.18 -9.14 1.80
N TYR A 86 -5.50 -8.97 1.67
CA TYR A 86 -6.16 -7.67 1.62
C TYR A 86 -5.99 -6.89 2.93
N ASP A 87 -6.29 -7.52 4.08
CA ASP A 87 -6.17 -6.88 5.39
C ASP A 87 -4.72 -6.43 5.65
N ASN A 88 -3.74 -7.25 5.27
CA ASN A 88 -2.32 -6.91 5.36
C ASN A 88 -1.94 -5.73 4.46
N ALA A 89 -2.51 -5.64 3.25
CA ALA A 89 -2.29 -4.49 2.37
C ALA A 89 -2.92 -3.22 2.94
N VAL A 90 -4.14 -3.31 3.50
CA VAL A 90 -4.84 -2.20 4.17
C VAL A 90 -4.04 -1.67 5.37
N GLU A 91 -3.48 -2.55 6.19
CA GLU A 91 -2.64 -2.16 7.32
C GLU A 91 -1.40 -1.38 6.88
N LYS A 92 -0.77 -1.75 5.75
CA LYS A 92 0.33 -0.97 5.18
C LYS A 92 -0.11 0.43 4.76
N ILE A 93 -1.31 0.59 4.17
CA ILE A 93 -1.86 1.92 3.84
C ILE A 93 -2.02 2.75 5.13
N TRP A 94 -2.50 2.14 6.22
CA TRP A 94 -2.64 2.81 7.51
C TRP A 94 -1.31 3.39 7.99
N GLN A 95 -0.23 2.60 7.93
CA GLN A 95 1.11 3.05 8.31
C GLN A 95 1.60 4.21 7.42
N LEU A 96 1.37 4.12 6.11
CA LEU A 96 1.78 5.15 5.14
C LEU A 96 1.03 6.47 5.36
N GLU A 97 -0.29 6.44 5.52
CA GLU A 97 -1.09 7.64 5.79
C GLU A 97 -0.76 8.25 7.16
N GLY A 98 -0.47 7.40 8.16
CA GLY A 98 0.01 7.85 9.47
C GLY A 98 1.34 8.61 9.38
N TYR A 99 2.32 8.05 8.66
CA TYR A 99 3.60 8.72 8.40
C TYR A 99 3.41 10.05 7.66
N LEU A 100 2.64 10.03 6.56
CA LEU A 100 2.38 11.22 5.75
C LEU A 100 1.70 12.34 6.54
N ALA A 101 0.78 12.00 7.45
CA ALA A 101 0.11 12.96 8.31
C ALA A 101 1.09 13.65 9.28
N VAL A 102 2.03 12.90 9.85
CA VAL A 102 3.07 13.46 10.74
C VAL A 102 4.07 14.30 9.94
N GLN A 103 4.49 13.83 8.76
CA GLN A 103 5.41 14.54 7.89
C GLN A 103 4.85 15.91 7.46
N ARG A 104 3.58 15.96 7.04
CA ARG A 104 2.90 17.22 6.68
C ARG A 104 2.86 18.21 7.84
N LYS A 105 2.66 17.73 9.08
CA LYS A 105 2.71 18.59 10.28
C LYS A 105 4.11 19.14 10.53
N TYR A 106 5.15 18.34 10.31
CA TYR A 106 6.53 18.78 10.46
C TYR A 106 6.90 19.85 9.42
N GLU A 107 6.54 19.64 8.15
CA GLU A 107 6.80 20.59 7.05
C GLU A 107 6.03 21.90 7.19
N ALA A 108 4.78 21.87 7.71
CA ALA A 108 4.00 23.08 7.95
C ALA A 108 4.49 23.90 9.15
N ALA A 109 5.32 23.31 10.02
CA ALA A 109 5.93 23.98 11.17
C ALA A 109 7.33 24.56 10.87
N LEU A 110 7.87 24.28 9.67
CA LEU A 110 9.12 24.84 9.13
C LEU A 110 8.85 26.15 8.38
#